data_AF-A0A2R6GAB5-F1
#
_entry.id   AF-A0A2R6GAB5-F1
#
_cell.length_a   1.000
_cell.length_b   1.000
_cell.length_c   1.000
_cell.angle_alpha   90.00
_cell.angle_beta   90.00
_cell.angle_gamma   90.00
#
_symmetry.space_group_name_H-M   'P 1'
#
loop_
_entity.id
_entity.type
_entity.pdbx_description
1 polymer ?
#
loop_
_entity_poly.entity_id
_entity_poly.type
_entity_poly.pdbx_seq_one_letter_code
_entity_poly.pdbx_strand_id
1 'polypeptide(L)' 'MANDAVESDKGIGIAVVLGALAVASAGASLATAGTVTSAWGFAAATLFGILLVAAIHVYW' A
#
# COMPACT_ATOMS: atom_id res chain seq x y z
N MET A 1 -19.17 -30.16 15.75
CA MET A 1 -19.07 -29.13 14.70
C MET A 1 -17.62 -28.70 14.68
N ALA A 2 -16.86 -29.11 13.66
CA ALA A 2 -15.50 -28.59 13.48
C ALA A 2 -15.64 -27.15 13.00
N ASN A 3 -15.26 -26.19 13.84
CA ASN A 3 -15.05 -24.82 13.40
C ASN A 3 -13.72 -24.83 12.65
N ASP A 4 -13.77 -24.99 11.33
CA ASP A 4 -12.62 -24.74 10.48
C ASP A 4 -12.22 -23.28 10.71
N ALA A 5 -11.16 -23.08 11.50
CA ALA A 5 -10.48 -21.80 11.56
C ALA A 5 -9.82 -21.63 10.20
N VAL A 6 -10.59 -21.15 9.22
CA VAL A 6 -10.05 -20.73 7.93
C VAL A 6 -9.08 -19.60 8.25
N GLU A 7 -7.80 -19.91 8.11
CA GLU A 7 -6.74 -18.94 8.28
C GLU A 7 -7.01 -17.78 7.31
N SER A 8 -7.07 -16.57 7.84
CA SER A 8 -7.52 -15.41 7.08
C SER A 8 -6.36 -14.81 6.31
N ASP A 9 -6.50 -14.64 4.98
CA ASP A 9 -5.49 -14.07 4.06
C ASP A 9 -5.24 -12.56 4.23
N LYS A 10 -5.21 -12.08 5.49
CA LYS A 10 -5.07 -10.65 5.82
C LYS A 10 -3.74 -10.07 5.32
N GLY A 11 -2.66 -10.85 5.38
CA GLY A 11 -1.35 -10.44 4.88
C GLY A 11 -1.38 -10.09 3.40
N ILE A 12 -1.97 -10.97 2.58
CA ILE A 12 -2.14 -10.74 1.15
C ILE A 12 -3.05 -9.53 0.91
N GLY A 13 -4.21 -9.47 1.56
CA GLY A 13 -5.17 -8.37 1.37
C GLY A 13 -4.58 -7.00 1.68
N ILE A 14 -3.87 -6.87 2.81
CA ILE A 14 -3.22 -5.63 3.23
C ILE A 14 -2.08 -5.26 2.28
N ALA A 15 -1.25 -6.23 1.89
CA ALA A 15 -0.15 -5.98 0.96
C ALA A 15 -0.65 -5.49 -0.41
N VAL A 16 -1.72 -6.10 -0.94
CA VAL A 16 -2.30 -5.69 -2.23
C VAL A 16 -2.84 -4.26 -2.17
N VAL A 17 -3.61 -3.91 -1.13
CA VAL A 17 -4.17 -2.55 -1.01
C VAL A 17 -3.08 -1.50 -0.85
N LEU A 18 -2.10 -1.73 0.03
CA LEU A 18 -1.01 -0.77 0.24
C LEU A 18 -0.12 -0.61 -1.00
N GLY A 19 0.18 -1.71 -1.71
CA GLY A 19 0.90 -1.66 -2.98
C GLY A 19 0.13 -0.89 -4.05
N ALA A 20 -1.17 -1.14 -4.18
CA ALA A 20 -2.02 -0.41 -5.13
C ALA A 20 -2.05 1.10 -4.82
N LEU A 21 -2.19 1.48 -3.54
CA LEU A 21 -2.17 2.89 -3.12
C LEU A 21 -0.81 3.55 -3.37
N ALA A 22 0.30 2.83 -3.15
CA ALA A 22 1.63 3.34 -3.44
C ALA A 22 1.81 3.64 -4.93
N VAL A 23 1.42 2.70 -5.80
CA VAL A 23 1.50 2.87 -7.26
C VAL A 23 0.57 3.99 -7.75
N ALA A 24 -0.67 4.04 -7.24
CA ALA A 24 -1.61 5.09 -7.60
C ALA A 24 -1.11 6.48 -7.21
N SER A 25 -0.51 6.62 -6.02
CA SER A 25 0.06 7.88 -5.53
C SER A 25 1.28 8.31 -6.37
N ALA A 26 2.13 7.36 -6.75
CA ALA A 26 3.25 7.61 -7.65
C ALA A 26 2.75 8.08 -9.03
N GLY A 27 1.73 7.41 -9.58
CA GLY A 27 1.08 7.82 -10.83
C GLY A 27 0.47 9.22 -10.74
N ALA A 28 -0.19 9.55 -9.63
CA ALA A 28 -0.73 10.88 -9.39
C ALA A 28 0.36 11.96 -9.40
N SER A 29 1.54 11.67 -8.84
CA SER A 29 2.69 12.57 -8.85
C SER A 29 3.13 12.93 -10.27
N LEU A 30 3.11 11.93 -11.17
CA LEU A 30 3.49 12.09 -12.57
C LEU A 30 2.42 12.83 -13.39
N ALA A 31 1.15 12.72 -13.01
CA ALA A 31 0.03 13.33 -13.71
C ALA A 31 -0.23 14.80 -13.33
N THR A 32 0.37 15.29 -12.24
CA THR A 32 0.16 16.68 -11.76
C THR A 32 1.20 17.66 -12.30
N ALA A 33 0.74 18.83 -12.77
CA ALA A 33 1.62 19.87 -13.33
C ALA A 33 2.34 20.74 -12.27
N GLY A 34 1.86 20.76 -11.03
CA GLY A 34 2.42 21.59 -9.96
C GLY A 34 3.46 20.85 -9.12
N THR A 35 4.61 21.49 -8.86
CA THR A 35 5.70 20.91 -8.05
C THR A 35 5.26 20.52 -6.64
N VAL A 36 4.50 21.40 -5.97
CA VAL A 36 3.99 21.13 -4.61
C VAL A 36 3.00 19.97 -4.63
N THR A 37 2.04 19.95 -5.56
CA THR A 37 1.03 18.88 -5.65
C THR A 37 1.68 17.53 -6.00
N SER A 38 2.67 17.53 -6.89
CA SER A 38 3.44 16.34 -7.24
C SER A 38 4.23 15.80 -6.04
N ALA A 39 4.82 16.68 -5.22
CA ALA A 39 5.53 16.29 -4.01
C ALA A 39 4.64 15.56 -3.00
N TRP A 40 3.36 15.95 -2.87
CA TRP A 40 2.40 15.24 -2.03
C TRP A 40 2.11 13.83 -2.53
N GLY A 41 1.99 13.63 -3.85
CA GLY A 41 1.84 12.30 -4.43
C GLY A 41 3.05 11.41 -4.13
N PHE A 42 4.26 11.97 -4.22
CA PHE A 42 5.49 11.23 -3.96
C PHE A 42 5.62 10.86 -2.47
N ALA A 43 5.27 11.78 -1.58
CA ALA A 43 5.23 11.54 -0.15
C ALA A 43 4.22 10.43 0.20
N ALA A 44 3.03 10.45 -0.39
CA ALA A 44 2.02 9.40 -0.22
C ALA A 44 2.51 8.05 -0.75
N ALA A 45 3.13 8.01 -1.94
CA ALA A 45 3.69 6.79 -2.50
C ALA A 45 4.75 6.17 -1.58
N THR A 46 5.62 7.01 -1.02
CA THR A 46 6.66 6.59 -0.08
C THR A 46 6.06 6.05 1.22
N LEU A 47 5.08 6.75 1.79
CA LEU A 47 4.39 6.31 3.01
C LEU A 47 3.73 4.94 2.82
N PHE A 48 2.94 4.76 1.77
CA PHE A 48 2.28 3.47 1.49
C PHE A 48 3.28 2.37 1.16
N GLY A 49 4.40 2.70 0.48
CA GLY A 49 5.49 1.76 0.25
C GLY A 49 6.15 1.27 1.55
N ILE A 50 6.41 2.18 2.50
CA ILE A 50 6.95 1.80 3.81
C ILE A 50 5.95 0.93 4.58
N LEU A 51 4.66 1.31 4.59
CA LEU A 51 3.62 0.51 5.23
C LEU A 51 3.47 -0.88 4.61
N LEU A 52 3.62 -0.99 3.29
CA LEU A 52 3.61 -2.28 2.59
C LEU A 52 4.77 -3.16 3.07
N VAL A 53 5.98 -2.63 3.13
CA VAL A 53 7.14 -3.36 3.64
C VAL A 53 6.93 -3.78 5.09
N ALA A 54 6.40 -2.89 5.93
CA ALA A 54 6.07 -3.23 7.32
C ALA A 54 5.01 -4.35 7.40
N ALA A 55 3.96 -4.30 6.58
CA ALA A 55 2.94 -5.34 6.51
C ALA A 55 3.54 -6.69 6.08
N ILE A 56 4.44 -6.69 5.10
CA ILE A 56 5.15 -7.90 4.67
C ILE A 56 5.88 -8.54 5.85
N HIS A 57 6.65 -7.77 6.63
CA HIS A 57 7.39 -8.29 7.80
C HIS A 57 6.50 -8.75 8.96
N VAL A 58 5.24 -8.30 9.02
CA VAL A 58 4.30 -8.72 10.07
C VAL A 58 3.63 -10.05 9.71
N TYR A 59 3.45 -10.33 8.41
CA TYR A 59 2.69 -11.49 7.93
C TYR A 59 3.53 -12.58 7.25
N TRP A 60 4.80 -12.32 6.94
CA TRP A 60 5.76 -13.27 6.36
C TRP A 60 7.11 -13.18 7.07
#